data_AF-A0A3M4AF82-F1
#
_entry.id   AF-A0A3M4AF82-F1
#
_cell.length_a   1.000
_cell.length_b   1.000
_cell.length_c   1.000
_cell.angle_alpha   90.00
_cell.angle_beta   90.00
_cell.angle_gamma   90.00
#
_symmetry.space_group_name_H-M   'P 1'
#
loop_
_entity.id
_entity.type
_entity.pdbx_description
1 polymer ?
#
loop_
_entity_poly.entity_id
_entity_poly.type
_entity_poly.pdbx_seq_one_letter_code
_entity_poly.pdbx_strand_id
1 'polypeptide(L)'
;ATLNGQSSTRIVATAVDNRQSGRILSQGGTVDINASQVLNSQSGLISSNGTMTITAGSLDNSQQGKLFSSSALSARISGPLLNQLGLISANG
;
A
#
# COMPACT_ATOMS: atom_id res chain seq x y z
N ALA A 1 2.35 -11.75 7.84
CA ALA A 1 2.00 -12.61 6.69
C ALA A 1 2.45 -11.92 5.39
N THR A 2 2.61 -12.65 4.29
CA THR A 2 3.04 -12.09 3.01
C THR A 2 2.07 -12.50 1.90
N LEU A 3 1.57 -11.52 1.14
CA LEU A 3 0.88 -11.70 -0.13
C LEU A 3 1.85 -11.33 -1.25
N ASN A 4 2.19 -12.30 -2.11
CA ASN A 4 3.12 -12.11 -3.23
C ASN A 4 2.40 -12.34 -4.57
N GLY A 5 2.16 -11.26 -5.31
CA GLY A 5 1.73 -11.33 -6.71
C GLY A 5 2.92 -11.47 -7.66
N GLN A 6 2.92 -12.50 -8.49
CA GLN A 6 3.90 -12.66 -9.57
C GLN A 6 3.60 -11.73 -10.77
N SER A 7 2.36 -11.28 -10.88
CA SER A 7 1.88 -10.27 -11.82
C SER A 7 1.15 -9.16 -11.04
N SER A 8 0.22 -8.43 -11.67
CA SER A 8 -0.55 -7.38 -11.01
C SER A 8 -1.38 -7.93 -9.83
N THR A 9 -1.36 -7.19 -8.71
CA THR A 9 -2.13 -7.52 -7.50
C THR A 9 -3.31 -6.54 -7.38
N ARG A 10 -4.54 -7.06 -7.35
CA ARG A 10 -5.76 -6.27 -7.10
C ARG A 10 -6.40 -6.69 -5.77
N ILE A 11 -6.66 -5.73 -4.90
CA ILE A 11 -7.31 -5.96 -3.60
C ILE A 11 -8.56 -5.07 -3.52
N VAL A 12 -9.72 -5.69 -3.31
CA VAL A 12 -10.98 -5.01 -3.05
C VAL A 12 -11.51 -5.53 -1.71
N ALA A 13 -11.59 -4.68 -0.70
CA ALA A 13 -11.95 -5.09 0.65
C ALA A 13 -12.52 -3.92 1.46
N THR A 14 -13.26 -4.20 2.54
CA THR A 14 -13.62 -3.12 3.49
C THR A 14 -12.38 -2.59 4.21
N ALA A 15 -11.54 -3.49 4.71
CA ALA A 15 -10.29 -3.15 5.38
C ALA A 15 -9.13 -4.01 4.84
N VAL A 16 -8.01 -3.37 4.58
CA VAL A 16 -6.72 -4.03 4.31
C VAL A 16 -5.85 -3.85 5.54
N ASP A 17 -5.61 -4.92 6.30
CA ASP A 17 -4.68 -4.91 7.43
C ASP A 17 -3.34 -5.53 7.01
N ASN A 18 -2.35 -4.67 6.82
CA ASN A 18 -0.97 -5.01 6.50
C ASN A 18 0.00 -4.58 7.61
N ARG A 19 -0.49 -4.46 8.85
CA ARG A 19 0.33 -4.09 10.01
C ARG A 19 1.26 -5.23 10.45
N GLN A 20 2.02 -5.00 11.52
CA GLN A 20 2.82 -6.01 12.20
C GLN A 20 3.81 -6.72 11.25
N SER A 21 4.56 -5.93 10.48
CA SER A 21 5.47 -6.44 9.44
C SER A 21 4.78 -7.26 8.33
N GLY A 22 3.49 -7.00 8.08
CA GLY A 22 2.77 -7.49 6.92
C GLY A 22 3.40 -7.03 5.61
N ARG A 23 3.26 -7.85 4.56
CA ARG A 23 3.84 -7.56 3.24
C ARG A 23 2.84 -7.85 2.12
N ILE A 24 2.62 -6.86 1.25
CA ILE A 24 1.89 -6.98 -0.02
C ILE A 24 2.87 -6.60 -1.12
N LEU A 25 3.31 -7.58 -1.91
CA LEU A 25 4.34 -7.40 -2.94
C LEU A 25 3.77 -7.74 -4.33
N SER A 26 4.11 -6.94 -5.33
CA SER A 26 3.87 -7.23 -6.75
C SER A 26 5.20 -7.19 -7.51
N GLN A 27 5.67 -8.37 -7.95
CA GLN A 27 6.99 -8.55 -8.57
C GLN A 27 7.00 -8.29 -10.07
N GLY A 28 5.86 -8.44 -10.76
CA GLY A 28 5.78 -8.32 -12.23
C GLY A 28 4.73 -7.33 -12.73
N GLY A 29 4.11 -6.55 -11.84
CA GLY A 29 3.01 -5.69 -12.27
C GLY A 29 2.63 -4.60 -11.28
N THR A 30 1.42 -4.12 -11.43
CA THR A 30 0.87 -3.03 -10.62
C THR A 30 0.35 -3.54 -9.28
N VAL A 31 0.08 -2.60 -8.38
CA VAL A 31 -0.75 -2.82 -7.19
C VAL A 31 -1.95 -1.90 -7.30
N ASP A 32 -3.17 -2.44 -7.24
CA ASP A 32 -4.41 -1.67 -7.17
C ASP A 32 -5.19 -2.07 -5.92
N ILE A 33 -5.30 -1.14 -4.97
CA ILE A 33 -6.03 -1.32 -3.72
C ILE A 33 -7.24 -0.39 -3.72
N ASN A 34 -8.43 -0.98 -3.60
CA ASN A 34 -9.67 -0.27 -3.35
C ASN A 34 -10.26 -0.74 -2.01
N ALA A 35 -10.23 0.12 -0.99
CA ALA A 35 -10.73 -0.24 0.32
C ALA A 35 -11.32 0.92 1.11
N SER A 36 -12.18 0.66 2.09
CA SER A 36 -12.61 1.75 2.99
C SER A 36 -11.48 2.18 3.92
N GLN A 37 -10.65 1.23 4.37
CA GLN A 37 -9.52 1.50 5.25
C GLN A 37 -8.29 0.70 4.82
N VAL A 38 -7.12 1.35 4.79
CA VAL A 38 -5.82 0.69 4.58
C VAL A 38 -4.95 0.94 5.81
N LEU A 39 -4.58 -0.13 6.51
CA LEU A 39 -3.69 -0.11 7.67
C LEU A 39 -2.35 -0.73 7.29
N ASN A 40 -1.35 0.10 7.04
CA ASN A 40 0.02 -0.29 6.69
C ASN A 40 1.04 0.17 7.75
N SER A 41 0.61 0.39 8.99
CA SER A 41 1.48 0.81 10.09
C SER A 41 2.27 -0.34 10.73
N GLN A 42 3.10 -0.07 11.74
CA GLN A 42 3.86 -1.09 12.47
C GLN A 42 4.75 -1.94 11.55
N SER A 43 5.60 -1.27 10.77
CA SER A 43 6.52 -1.88 9.80
C SER A 43 5.86 -2.62 8.63
N GLY A 44 4.58 -2.32 8.32
CA GLY A 44 3.91 -2.81 7.13
C GLY A 44 4.59 -2.36 5.83
N LEU A 45 4.59 -3.23 4.82
CA LEU A 45 5.16 -2.96 3.50
C LEU A 45 4.17 -3.28 2.38
N ILE A 46 3.88 -2.29 1.54
CA ILE A 46 3.23 -2.48 0.24
C ILE A 46 4.23 -2.03 -0.82
N SER A 47 4.57 -2.94 -1.74
CA SER A 47 5.56 -2.70 -2.79
C SER A 47 5.05 -3.13 -4.16
N SER A 48 5.30 -2.31 -5.18
CA SER A 48 4.98 -2.61 -6.57
C SER A 48 6.16 -2.33 -7.49
N ASN A 49 6.49 -3.29 -8.35
CA ASN A 49 7.44 -3.06 -9.45
C ASN A 49 6.85 -2.24 -10.60
N GLY A 50 5.52 -2.13 -10.68
CA GLY A 50 4.81 -1.23 -11.59
C GLY A 50 4.15 -0.07 -10.85
N THR A 51 3.16 0.55 -11.49
CA THR A 51 2.34 1.61 -10.88
C THR A 51 1.58 1.09 -9.65
N MET A 52 1.59 1.88 -8.59
CA MET A 52 0.75 1.64 -7.41
C MET A 52 -0.43 2.63 -7.40
N THR A 53 -1.64 2.10 -7.32
CA THR A 53 -2.86 2.90 -7.11
C THR A 53 -3.54 2.46 -5.81
N ILE A 54 -3.84 3.43 -4.95
CA ILE A 54 -4.61 3.22 -3.71
C ILE A 54 -5.79 4.18 -3.74
N THR A 55 -6.99 3.64 -3.69
CA THR A 55 -8.22 4.40 -3.45
C THR A 55 -8.79 3.97 -2.12
N ALA A 56 -8.83 4.88 -1.15
CA ALA A 56 -9.36 4.53 0.17
C ALA A 56 -10.08 5.64 0.92
N GLY A 57 -10.94 5.22 1.86
CA GLY A 57 -11.58 6.12 2.83
C GLY A 57 -10.57 6.69 3.83
N SER A 58 -9.63 5.87 4.31
CA SER A 58 -8.51 6.27 5.14
C SER A 58 -7.26 5.44 4.86
N LEU A 59 -6.10 6.02 5.12
CA LEU A 59 -4.80 5.38 4.98
C LEU A 59 -3.93 5.66 6.22
N ASP A 60 -3.61 4.62 6.98
CA ASP A 60 -2.60 4.67 8.04
C ASP A 60 -1.32 3.99 7.57
N ASN A 61 -0.31 4.79 7.20
CA ASN A 61 1.04 4.36 6.88
C ASN A 61 2.05 4.81 7.97
N SER A 62 1.59 5.03 9.21
CA SER A 62 2.44 5.51 10.30
C SER A 62 3.36 4.42 10.87
N GLN A 63 4.20 4.76 11.86
CA GLN A 63 4.98 3.77 12.63
C GLN A 63 5.80 2.81 11.75
N GLN A 64 6.66 3.38 10.90
CA GLN A 64 7.55 2.65 9.98
C GLN A 64 6.82 1.91 8.84
N GLY A 65 5.56 2.26 8.56
CA GLY A 65 4.85 1.83 7.36
C GLY A 65 5.54 2.30 6.07
N LYS A 66 5.50 1.46 5.04
CA LYS A 66 6.14 1.73 3.74
C LYS A 66 5.21 1.42 2.58
N LEU A 67 4.95 2.44 1.75
CA LEU A 67 4.38 2.32 0.42
C LEU A 67 5.46 2.69 -0.60
N PHE A 68 5.82 1.73 -1.45
CA PHE A 68 6.88 1.92 -2.45
C PHE A 68 6.43 1.45 -3.83
N SER A 69 6.54 2.33 -4.82
CA SER A 69 6.39 1.97 -6.23
C SER A 69 7.71 2.20 -6.98
N SER A 70 8.13 1.25 -7.79
CA SER A 70 9.24 1.41 -8.74
C SER A 70 8.85 2.25 -9.96
N SER A 71 7.59 2.71 -10.04
CA SER A 71 7.07 3.60 -11.09
C SER A 71 6.22 4.68 -10.41
N ALA A 72 5.06 5.06 -10.98
CA ALA A 72 4.16 6.04 -10.39
C ALA A 72 3.37 5.50 -9.18
N LEU A 73 3.14 6.36 -8.19
CA LEU A 73 2.24 6.11 -7.07
C LEU A 73 1.10 7.13 -7.07
N SER A 74 -0.15 6.65 -7.07
CA SER A 74 -1.35 7.46 -6.92
C SER A 74 -2.14 7.02 -5.68
N ALA A 75 -2.33 7.93 -4.73
CA ALA A 75 -3.14 7.71 -3.54
C ALA A 75 -4.33 8.69 -3.53
N ARG A 76 -5.53 8.16 -3.77
CA ARG A 76 -6.80 8.89 -3.68
C ARG A 76 -7.46 8.57 -2.35
N ILE A 77 -7.20 9.40 -1.34
CA ILE A 77 -7.68 9.19 0.04
C ILE A 77 -8.74 10.25 0.36
N SER A 78 -9.97 9.83 0.67
CA SER A 78 -11.07 10.76 0.94
C SER A 78 -11.12 11.26 2.38
N GLY A 79 -10.37 10.63 3.28
CA GLY A 79 -10.30 10.96 4.70
C GLY A 79 -8.84 11.06 5.19
N PRO A 80 -8.56 10.70 6.45
CA PRO A 80 -7.24 10.82 7.02
C PRO A 80 -6.18 10.01 6.27
N LEU A 81 -5.06 10.66 5.98
CA LEU A 81 -3.82 10.03 5.55
C LEU A 81 -2.77 10.27 6.64
N LEU A 82 -2.46 9.22 7.41
CA LEU A 82 -1.42 9.26 8.44
C LEU A 82 -0.13 8.67 7.87
N ASN A 83 0.95 9.44 7.92
CA ASN A 83 2.27 8.99 7.46
C ASN A 83 3.38 9.41 8.45
N GLN A 84 3.04 9.62 9.72
CA GLN A 84 4.03 9.98 10.74
C GLN A 84 5.00 8.83 10.96
N LEU A 85 6.29 9.08 10.74
CA LEU A 85 7.36 8.06 10.73
C LEU A 85 7.13 6.96 9.67
N GLY A 86 6.32 7.24 8.65
CA GLY A 86 6.07 6.39 7.50
C GLY A 86 6.77 6.89 6.24
N LEU A 87 6.84 6.03 5.24
CA LEU A 87 7.38 6.35 3.91
C LEU A 87 6.33 6.08 2.84
N ILE A 88 6.07 7.09 2.00
CA ILE A 88 5.35 6.95 0.74
C ILE A 88 6.31 7.44 -0.34
N SER A 89 6.68 6.55 -1.26
CA SER A 89 7.70 6.86 -2.28
C SER A 89 7.40 6.18 -3.62
N ALA A 90 7.86 6.83 -4.68
CA ALA A 90 7.76 6.42 -6.07
C ALA A 90 9.09 6.71 -6.77
N ASN A 91 9.52 5.84 -7.69
CA ASN A 91 10.75 5.99 -8.48
C ASN A 91 10.47 5.99 -9.99
N GLY A 92 9.40 6.68 -10.41
CA GLY A 92 8.96 6.77 -11.80
C GLY A 92 8.97 8.18 -12.35
#